data_AF-A0AA48HED5-F1
#
_entry.id   AF-A0AA48HED5-F1
#
_cell.length_a   1.000
_cell.length_b   1.000
_cell.length_c   1.000
_cell.angle_alpha   90.00
_cell.angle_beta   90.00
_cell.angle_gamma   90.00
#
_symmetry.space_group_name_H-M   'P 1'
#
loop_
_entity.id
_entity.type
_entity.pdbx_description
1 polymer ?
#
loop_
_entity_poly.entity_id
_entity_poly.type
_entity_poly.pdbx_seq_one_letter_code
_entity_poly.pdbx_strand_id
1 'polypeptide(L)'
;MSIVGIIFFKANRDIRENLLDADIEQLTNTPDQGTDAVSYHLKDCIIDEIDGVDTNEIEYYSKIEEEKLLVLLNIKKGLSVTETASRKQIVFAVEDCLKHYVLPEEPMVGRKEIYIGVKDKLSFVLIKTPDGEDMDGTFADKKLLFTFYGDKPVKE
;
A
#
# COMPACT_ATOMS: atom_id res chain seq x y z
N MET A 1 -27.60 30.76 31.59
CA MET A 1 -27.42 30.15 30.26
C MET A 1 -25.94 30.19 29.93
N SER A 2 -25.21 29.09 30.15
CA SER A 2 -23.78 29.01 29.81
C SER A 2 -23.64 28.60 28.37
N ILE A 3 -23.08 29.49 27.55
CA ILE A 3 -22.66 29.19 26.19
C ILE A 3 -21.36 28.41 26.32
N VAL A 4 -21.44 27.08 26.23
CA VAL A 4 -20.26 26.24 26.07
C VAL A 4 -19.82 26.41 24.62
N GLY A 5 -18.83 27.28 24.41
CA GLY A 5 -18.17 27.43 23.12
C GLY A 5 -17.41 26.14 22.80
N ILE A 6 -17.91 25.40 21.81
CA ILE A 6 -17.19 24.27 21.24
C ILE A 6 -16.02 24.85 20.44
N ILE A 7 -14.83 24.80 21.01
CA ILE A 7 -13.58 25.07 20.30
C ILE A 7 -13.39 23.91 19.32
N PHE A 8 -13.72 24.12 18.06
CA PHE A 8 -13.28 23.25 16.97
C PHE A 8 -11.76 23.38 16.86
N PHE A 9 -11.03 22.48 17.50
CA PHE A 9 -9.63 22.24 17.16
C PHE A 9 -9.61 21.69 15.73
N LYS A 10 -9.37 22.57 14.75
CA LYS A 10 -9.02 22.16 13.39
C LYS A 10 -7.64 21.50 13.47
N ALA A 11 -7.61 20.21 13.78
CA ALA A 11 -6.39 19.43 13.71
C ALA A 11 -5.86 19.58 12.28
N ASN A 12 -4.68 20.17 12.14
CA ASN A 12 -3.98 20.32 10.87
C ASN A 12 -3.55 18.92 10.42
N ARG A 13 -4.50 18.16 9.85
CA ARG A 13 -4.32 16.79 9.36
C ARG A 13 -3.55 16.90 8.04
N ASP A 14 -2.48 16.10 7.92
CA ASP A 14 -1.68 16.04 6.72
C ASP A 14 -2.57 15.64 5.54
N ILE A 15 -2.63 16.46 4.47
CA ILE A 15 -3.53 16.20 3.33
C ILE A 15 -3.24 14.86 2.66
N ARG A 16 -1.98 14.40 2.72
CA ARG A 16 -1.52 13.13 2.17
C ARG A 16 -2.14 11.94 2.89
N GLU A 17 -2.56 12.13 4.13
CA GLU A 17 -3.35 11.13 4.85
C GLU A 17 -4.71 10.92 4.19
N ASN A 18 -5.40 12.00 3.80
CA ASN A 18 -6.69 11.88 3.13
C ASN A 18 -6.57 11.29 1.72
N LEU A 19 -5.47 11.58 1.02
CA LEU A 19 -5.18 10.98 -0.29
C LEU A 19 -4.93 9.47 -0.16
N LEU A 20 -4.12 9.06 0.82
CA LEU A 20 -3.91 7.64 1.13
C LEU A 20 -5.21 6.95 1.56
N ASP A 21 -6.01 7.59 2.41
CA ASP A 21 -7.29 7.04 2.84
C ASP A 21 -8.24 6.86 1.64
N ALA A 22 -8.25 7.79 0.67
CA ALA A 22 -9.05 7.68 -0.57
C ALA A 22 -8.56 6.56 -1.51
N ASP A 23 -7.24 6.37 -1.62
CA ASP A 23 -6.65 5.27 -2.40
C ASP A 23 -6.90 3.90 -1.73
N ILE A 24 -6.91 3.84 -0.39
CA ILE A 24 -7.31 2.64 0.36
C ILE A 24 -8.78 2.26 0.08
N GLU A 25 -9.67 3.23 -0.10
CA GLU A 25 -11.08 2.98 -0.44
C GLU A 25 -11.27 2.33 -1.82
N GLN A 26 -10.25 2.37 -2.69
CA GLN A 26 -10.28 1.74 -4.02
C GLN A 26 -9.87 0.26 -4.00
N LEU A 27 -9.39 -0.26 -2.87
CA LEU A 27 -8.98 -1.66 -2.74
C LEU A 27 -10.10 -2.62 -3.16
N THR A 28 -9.79 -3.54 -4.07
CA THR A 28 -10.74 -4.54 -4.57
C THR A 28 -10.08 -5.90 -4.75
N ASN A 29 -10.81 -6.98 -4.49
CA ASN A 29 -10.37 -8.33 -4.83
C ASN A 29 -10.67 -8.68 -6.31
N THR A 30 -11.21 -7.75 -7.08
CA THR A 30 -11.52 -7.90 -8.52
C THR A 30 -10.95 -6.72 -9.31
N PRO A 31 -9.62 -6.55 -9.34
CA PRO A 31 -8.99 -5.52 -10.15
C PRO A 31 -9.34 -5.74 -11.63
N ASP A 32 -9.49 -4.64 -12.37
CA ASP A 32 -9.82 -4.65 -13.80
C ASP A 32 -8.58 -4.26 -14.60
N GLN A 33 -8.28 -5.01 -15.66
CA GLN A 33 -7.09 -4.77 -16.49
C GLN A 33 -7.13 -3.38 -17.17
N GLY A 34 -8.31 -2.85 -17.49
CA GLY A 34 -8.48 -1.57 -18.16
C GLY A 34 -8.28 -0.36 -17.23
N THR A 35 -8.64 -0.48 -15.95
CA THR A 35 -8.51 0.62 -14.98
C THR A 35 -7.30 0.49 -14.04
N ASP A 36 -6.87 -0.74 -13.75
CA ASP A 36 -5.74 -1.04 -12.85
C ASP A 36 -5.01 -2.31 -13.31
N ALA A 37 -4.25 -2.18 -14.39
CA ALA A 37 -3.50 -3.28 -14.99
C ALA A 37 -2.46 -3.89 -14.05
N VAL A 38 -1.81 -3.09 -13.21
CA VAL A 38 -0.79 -3.59 -12.28
C VAL A 38 -1.42 -4.48 -11.21
N SER A 39 -2.50 -4.04 -10.55
CA SER A 39 -3.21 -4.89 -9.59
C SER A 39 -3.80 -6.14 -10.23
N TYR A 40 -4.30 -6.01 -11.47
CA TYR A 40 -4.79 -7.16 -12.25
C TYR A 40 -3.71 -8.23 -12.40
N HIS A 41 -2.52 -7.84 -12.84
CA HIS A 41 -1.40 -8.77 -13.01
C HIS A 41 -0.80 -9.24 -11.68
N LEU A 42 -0.74 -8.38 -10.66
CA LEU A 42 -0.27 -8.76 -9.32
C LEU A 42 -1.17 -9.83 -8.70
N LYS A 43 -2.49 -9.69 -8.87
CA LYS A 43 -3.44 -10.71 -8.41
C LYS A 43 -3.12 -12.07 -9.02
N ASP A 44 -2.93 -12.14 -10.33
CA ASP A 44 -2.63 -13.40 -11.02
C ASP A 44 -1.26 -13.98 -10.61
N CYS A 45 -0.27 -13.11 -10.34
CA CYS A 45 1.10 -13.52 -10.03
C CYS A 45 1.30 -14.00 -8.59
N ILE A 46 0.63 -13.37 -7.61
CA ILE A 46 0.84 -13.65 -6.17
C ILE A 46 0.15 -14.95 -5.72
N ILE A 47 -0.75 -15.52 -6.54
CA ILE A 47 -1.59 -16.68 -6.19
C ILE A 47 -0.79 -17.92 -5.78
N ASP A 48 0.43 -18.08 -6.29
CA ASP A 48 1.22 -19.31 -6.12
C ASP A 48 2.30 -19.21 -5.01
N GLU A 49 2.53 -18.04 -4.41
CA GLU A 49 3.76 -17.79 -3.63
C GLU A 49 3.60 -17.66 -2.11
N ILE A 50 2.37 -17.58 -1.57
CA ILE A 50 2.16 -17.31 -0.14
C ILE A 50 1.47 -18.49 0.56
N ASP A 51 2.27 -19.28 1.28
CA ASP A 51 1.76 -20.35 2.14
C ASP A 51 0.86 -19.79 3.26
N GLY A 52 -0.34 -20.37 3.40
CA GLY A 52 -1.27 -20.05 4.50
C GLY A 52 -2.09 -18.77 4.34
N VAL A 53 -2.01 -18.08 3.19
CA VAL A 53 -2.86 -16.93 2.86
C VAL A 53 -3.81 -17.31 1.73
N ASP A 54 -5.11 -17.13 1.94
CA ASP A 54 -6.11 -17.27 0.87
C ASP A 54 -6.01 -16.04 -0.03
N THR A 55 -5.30 -16.18 -1.14
CA THR A 55 -5.01 -15.11 -2.10
C THR A 55 -6.27 -14.53 -2.75
N ASN A 56 -7.39 -15.28 -2.74
CA ASN A 56 -8.70 -14.79 -3.20
C ASN A 56 -9.31 -13.72 -2.28
N GLU A 57 -8.78 -13.58 -1.07
CA GLU A 57 -9.20 -12.59 -0.08
C GLU A 57 -8.26 -11.40 0.06
N ILE A 58 -7.24 -11.35 -0.80
CA ILE A 58 -6.39 -10.18 -0.93
C ILE A 58 -7.12 -9.18 -1.83
N GLU A 59 -7.25 -7.96 -1.34
CA GLU A 59 -7.65 -6.82 -2.14
C GLU A 59 -6.42 -6.06 -2.60
N TYR A 60 -6.49 -5.53 -3.82
CA TYR A 60 -5.40 -4.86 -4.50
C TYR A 60 -5.86 -3.49 -4.98
N TYR A 61 -4.93 -2.56 -4.97
CA TYR A 61 -5.04 -1.28 -5.66
C TYR A 61 -3.64 -0.83 -6.04
N SER A 62 -3.51 -0.27 -7.24
CA SER A 62 -2.28 0.36 -7.67
C SER A 62 -2.56 1.72 -8.28
N LYS A 63 -1.53 2.56 -8.22
CA LYS A 63 -1.56 3.89 -8.80
C LYS A 63 -0.20 4.27 -9.31
N ILE A 64 -0.16 4.73 -10.56
CA ILE A 64 1.04 5.32 -11.15
C ILE A 64 0.86 6.82 -11.18
N GLU A 65 1.77 7.54 -10.53
CA GLU A 65 1.90 9.00 -10.62
C GLU A 65 3.33 9.32 -11.02
N GLU A 66 3.52 9.95 -12.18
CA GLU A 66 4.85 10.27 -12.74
C GLU A 66 5.78 9.03 -12.73
N GLU A 67 6.89 9.12 -12.01
CA GLU A 67 7.89 8.05 -11.83
C GLU A 67 7.69 7.26 -10.54
N LYS A 68 6.47 7.25 -9.98
CA LYS A 68 6.15 6.51 -8.76
C LYS A 68 5.06 5.48 -9.01
N LEU A 69 5.17 4.36 -8.33
CA LEU A 69 4.17 3.30 -8.30
C LEU A 69 3.77 3.06 -6.84
N LEU A 70 2.51 3.28 -6.52
CA LEU A 70 1.88 2.83 -5.29
C LEU A 70 1.23 1.47 -5.51
N VAL A 71 1.47 0.55 -4.59
CA VAL A 71 0.82 -0.75 -4.51
C VAL A 71 0.29 -0.95 -3.10
N LEU A 72 -1.02 -1.11 -2.97
CA LEU A 72 -1.71 -1.37 -1.72
C LEU A 72 -2.32 -2.78 -1.75
N LEU A 73 -2.07 -3.54 -0.68
CA LEU A 73 -2.69 -4.84 -0.45
C LEU A 73 -3.47 -4.81 0.85
N ASN A 74 -4.66 -5.41 0.90
CA ASN A 74 -5.37 -5.68 2.13
C ASN A 74 -5.71 -7.15 2.27
N ILE A 75 -5.26 -7.75 3.37
CA ILE A 75 -5.41 -9.18 3.67
C ILE A 75 -6.47 -9.29 4.76
N LYS A 76 -7.74 -9.45 4.35
CA LYS A 76 -8.92 -9.29 5.25
C LYS A 76 -8.95 -10.26 6.43
N LYS A 77 -8.55 -11.52 6.23
CA LYS A 77 -8.44 -12.52 7.29
C LYS A 77 -7.26 -12.27 8.23
N GLY A 78 -6.48 -11.22 7.97
CA GLY A 78 -5.22 -10.95 8.63
C GLY A 78 -4.14 -11.91 8.14
N LEU A 79 -2.91 -11.59 8.51
CA LEU A 79 -1.78 -12.46 8.29
C LEU A 79 -1.73 -13.48 9.43
N SER A 80 -2.19 -14.72 9.19
CA SER A 80 -1.90 -15.85 10.08
C SER A 80 -0.46 -16.29 9.89
N VAL A 81 0.45 -15.53 10.49
CA VAL A 81 1.88 -15.64 10.20
C VAL A 81 2.65 -15.52 11.50
N THR A 82 2.79 -16.66 12.18
CA THR A 82 3.46 -16.78 13.48
C THR A 82 4.96 -16.49 13.42
N GLU A 83 5.53 -16.23 12.23
CA GLU A 83 6.93 -15.87 12.03
C GLU A 83 7.06 -14.64 11.13
N THR A 84 7.66 -13.56 11.65
CA THR A 84 7.89 -12.29 10.93
C THR A 84 8.52 -12.48 9.54
N ALA A 85 9.37 -13.50 9.36
CA ALA A 85 9.99 -13.84 8.08
C ALA A 85 8.96 -14.17 6.98
N SER A 86 7.93 -14.95 7.30
CA SER A 86 6.88 -15.33 6.34
C SER A 86 5.96 -14.16 5.99
N ARG A 87 5.86 -13.12 6.84
CA ARG A 87 5.08 -11.90 6.50
C ARG A 87 5.79 -11.09 5.42
N LYS A 88 7.12 -10.98 5.53
CA LYS A 88 7.94 -10.24 4.56
C LYS A 88 7.92 -10.87 3.17
N GLN A 89 7.66 -12.18 3.07
CA GLN A 89 7.51 -12.87 1.79
C GLN A 89 6.46 -12.23 0.88
N ILE A 90 5.41 -11.61 1.44
CA ILE A 90 4.37 -10.94 0.65
C ILE A 90 4.93 -9.72 -0.08
N VAL A 91 5.73 -8.91 0.60
CA VAL A 91 6.38 -7.75 -0.01
C VAL A 91 7.36 -8.22 -1.09
N PHE A 92 8.12 -9.29 -0.81
CA PHE A 92 9.05 -9.85 -1.80
C PHE A 92 8.35 -10.47 -3.01
N ALA A 93 7.23 -11.16 -2.82
CA ALA A 93 6.40 -11.69 -3.91
C ALA A 93 5.86 -10.54 -4.78
N VAL A 94 5.37 -9.46 -4.17
CA VAL A 94 4.97 -8.24 -4.90
C VAL A 94 6.14 -7.70 -5.72
N GLU A 95 7.32 -7.54 -5.13
CA GLU A 95 8.51 -7.04 -5.83
C GLU A 95 8.93 -7.95 -7.00
N ASP A 96 8.91 -9.26 -6.80
CA ASP A 96 9.26 -10.23 -7.84
C ASP A 96 8.25 -10.21 -8.98
N CYS A 97 6.95 -10.19 -8.65
CA CYS A 97 5.87 -10.05 -9.62
C CYS A 97 5.99 -8.78 -10.45
N LEU A 98 6.23 -7.64 -9.79
CA LEU A 98 6.44 -6.37 -10.47
C LEU A 98 7.62 -6.43 -11.44
N LYS A 99 8.75 -6.99 -11.00
CA LYS A 99 9.98 -7.06 -11.79
C LYS A 99 9.83 -7.96 -13.02
N HIS A 100 9.21 -9.12 -12.88
CA HIS A 100 9.23 -10.15 -13.92
C HIS A 100 8.02 -10.10 -14.87
N TYR A 101 6.86 -9.67 -14.38
CA TYR A 101 5.60 -9.82 -15.12
C TYR A 101 4.89 -8.50 -15.40
N VAL A 102 5.05 -7.50 -14.54
CA VAL A 102 4.32 -6.23 -14.68
C VAL A 102 5.18 -5.13 -15.33
N LEU A 103 6.46 -5.07 -15.01
CA LEU A 103 7.40 -4.06 -15.50
C LEU A 103 8.57 -4.66 -16.32
N PRO A 104 8.35 -5.63 -17.24
CA PRO A 104 9.46 -6.23 -17.99
C PRO A 104 10.08 -5.19 -18.94
N GLU A 105 11.26 -4.69 -18.57
CA GLU A 105 12.26 -3.98 -19.39
C GLU A 105 11.78 -2.96 -20.45
N GLU A 106 10.68 -2.25 -20.23
CA GLU A 106 10.41 -0.99 -20.93
C GLU A 106 11.23 0.13 -20.26
N PRO A 107 12.04 0.93 -21.01
CA PRO A 107 13.04 1.84 -20.44
C PRO A 107 12.46 3.00 -19.60
N MET A 108 11.14 3.14 -19.55
CA MET A 108 10.41 4.16 -18.78
C MET A 108 9.75 3.62 -17.50
N VAL A 109 9.63 2.30 -17.34
CA VAL A 109 8.86 1.70 -16.24
C VAL A 109 9.77 1.04 -15.19
N GLY A 110 10.93 0.52 -15.58
CA GLY A 110 11.94 -0.02 -14.65
C GLY A 110 12.67 1.02 -13.77
N ARG A 111 12.26 2.29 -13.82
CA ARG A 111 12.82 3.39 -13.00
C ARG A 111 11.87 3.88 -11.91
N LYS A 112 10.68 3.29 -11.79
CA LYS A 112 9.68 3.80 -10.86
C LYS A 112 10.10 3.58 -9.42
N GLU A 113 9.92 4.61 -8.60
CA GLU A 113 9.98 4.53 -7.16
C GLU A 113 8.76 3.74 -6.66
N ILE A 114 9.01 2.58 -6.05
CA ILE A 114 7.97 1.64 -5.66
C ILE A 114 7.62 1.84 -4.18
N TYR A 115 6.33 2.04 -3.91
CA TYR A 115 5.74 2.18 -2.59
C TYR A 115 4.77 1.04 -2.36
N ILE A 116 5.07 0.15 -1.42
CA ILE A 116 4.25 -1.02 -1.10
C ILE A 116 3.70 -0.86 0.32
N GLY A 117 2.38 -0.92 0.45
CA GLY A 117 1.70 -0.93 1.73
C GLY A 117 0.81 -2.17 1.87
N VAL A 118 1.15 -3.05 2.81
CA VAL A 118 0.33 -4.22 3.15
C VAL A 118 -0.46 -3.94 4.42
N LYS A 119 -1.76 -4.20 4.35
CA LYS A 119 -2.73 -3.96 5.42
C LYS A 119 -3.33 -5.26 5.90
N ASP A 120 -3.68 -5.26 7.17
CA ASP A 120 -4.74 -6.11 7.68
C ASP A 120 -6.05 -5.30 7.82
N LYS A 121 -7.06 -5.90 8.43
CA LYS A 121 -8.36 -5.27 8.65
C LYS A 121 -8.30 -3.92 9.38
N LEU A 122 -7.26 -3.66 10.19
CA LEU A 122 -7.21 -2.52 11.10
C LEU A 122 -6.14 -1.49 10.72
N SER A 123 -5.03 -1.93 10.13
CA SER A 123 -3.79 -1.15 10.12
C SER A 123 -2.86 -1.57 8.99
N PHE A 124 -1.81 -0.78 8.75
CA PHE A 124 -0.69 -1.25 7.94
C PHE A 124 0.18 -2.15 8.80
N VAL A 125 0.64 -3.25 8.23
CA VAL A 125 1.46 -4.27 8.91
C VAL A 125 2.84 -4.43 8.28
N LEU A 126 2.97 -4.08 7.00
CA LEU A 126 4.26 -3.99 6.30
C LEU A 126 4.23 -2.79 5.37
N ILE A 127 5.29 -1.99 5.39
CA ILE A 127 5.49 -0.92 4.43
C ILE A 127 6.92 -0.98 3.91
N LYS A 128 7.07 -0.80 2.59
CA LYS A 128 8.37 -0.62 1.94
C LYS A 128 8.28 0.52 0.93
N THR A 129 9.26 1.40 0.96
CA THR A 129 9.37 2.59 0.11
C THR A 129 10.83 2.77 -0.33
N PRO A 130 11.14 3.65 -1.30
CA PRO A 130 12.53 3.90 -1.70
C PRO A 130 13.42 4.40 -0.55
N ASP A 131 12.84 5.19 0.36
CA ASP A 131 13.56 5.88 1.42
C ASP A 131 13.52 5.16 2.78
N GLY A 132 12.80 4.04 2.88
CA GLY A 132 12.68 3.31 4.13
C GLY A 132 11.62 2.22 4.14
N GLU A 133 11.63 1.42 5.19
CA GLU A 133 10.74 0.28 5.40
C GLU A 133 10.33 0.17 6.87
N ASP A 134 9.15 -0.39 7.10
CA ASP A 134 8.66 -0.80 8.41
C ASP A 134 7.97 -2.16 8.28
N MET A 135 8.73 -3.22 8.52
CA MET A 135 8.30 -4.61 8.26
C MET A 135 8.49 -5.55 9.47
N ASP A 136 9.08 -5.06 10.56
CA ASP A 136 9.44 -5.87 11.73
C ASP A 136 8.39 -5.83 12.85
N GLY A 137 7.57 -4.76 12.90
CA GLY A 137 6.58 -4.54 13.94
C GLY A 137 5.25 -5.27 13.73
N THR A 138 4.35 -5.17 14.71
CA THR A 138 2.94 -5.56 14.55
C THR A 138 2.19 -4.54 13.67
N PHE A 139 2.60 -3.27 13.74
CA PHE A 139 2.03 -2.16 13.01
C PHE A 139 3.15 -1.41 12.29
N ALA A 140 2.89 -1.02 11.05
CA ALA A 140 3.82 -0.23 10.25
C ALA A 140 3.40 1.26 10.21
N ASP A 141 4.36 2.18 10.24
CA ASP A 141 4.08 3.62 10.16
C ASP A 141 3.63 4.04 8.75
N LYS A 142 2.31 4.22 8.56
CA LYS A 142 1.71 4.67 7.29
C LYS A 142 2.27 5.97 6.74
N LYS A 143 2.93 6.79 7.57
CA LYS A 143 3.55 8.05 7.13
C LYS A 143 4.68 7.83 6.12
N LEU A 144 5.30 6.66 6.09
CA LEU A 144 6.28 6.31 5.07
C LEU A 144 5.68 6.38 3.66
N LEU A 145 4.40 6.04 3.50
CA LEU A 145 3.71 6.15 2.20
C LEU A 145 3.39 7.58 1.81
N PHE A 146 3.52 8.57 2.71
CA PHE A 146 3.12 9.94 2.40
C PHE A 146 4.03 10.58 1.35
N THR A 147 5.29 10.16 1.24
CA THR A 147 6.23 10.68 0.24
C THR A 147 5.85 10.31 -1.20
N PHE A 148 4.98 9.31 -1.39
CA PHE A 148 4.34 9.06 -2.69
C PHE A 148 3.59 10.31 -3.17
N TYR A 149 2.75 10.90 -2.30
CA TYR A 149 1.90 12.06 -2.58
C TYR A 149 2.63 13.42 -2.52
N GLY A 150 3.96 13.40 -2.47
CA GLY A 150 4.80 14.59 -2.44
C GLY A 150 5.22 15.04 -1.04
N ASP A 151 5.86 16.21 -1.02
CA ASP A 151 6.50 16.74 0.16
C ASP A 151 5.52 17.09 1.27
N LYS A 152 6.03 17.10 2.50
CA LYS A 152 5.24 17.54 3.65
C LYS A 152 4.83 19.00 3.44
N PRO A 153 3.54 19.35 3.56
CA PRO A 153 3.12 20.73 3.40
C PRO A 153 3.87 21.62 4.41
N VAL A 154 4.54 22.63 3.88
CA VAL A 154 5.18 23.67 4.71
C VAL A 154 4.04 24.42 5.39
N LYS A 155 4.06 24.50 6.73
CA LYS A 155 3.11 25.34 7.45
C LYS A 155 3.49 26.80 7.16
N GLU A 156 2.64 27.50 6.41
CA GLU A 156 2.68 28.97 6.30
C GLU A 156 2.40 29.63 7.65
#